data_AF-A0A8H5LWD6-F1
#
_entry.id   AF-A0A8H5LWD6-F1
#
_cell.length_a   1.000
_cell.length_b   1.000
_cell.length_c   1.000
_cell.angle_alpha   90.00
_cell.angle_beta   90.00
_cell.angle_gamma   90.00
#
_symmetry.space_group_name_H-M   'P 1'
#
loop_
_entity.id
_entity.type
_entity.pdbx_description
1 polymer ?
#
loop_
_entity_poly.entity_id
_entity_poly.type
_entity_poly.pdbx_seq_one_letter_code
_entity_poly.pdbx_strand_id
1 'polypeptide(L)'
;MHKLDEPNDSHAQLAALAIRINLDFDTERQIAQETDGKLVESHLRVVFAVPAHGKFIRTGSPSEPLLVEAARQHLDVKQSNEIQFTAPTLLSDAFSKGYLARGDRGETLLRTLFILARDAVVCKMENPPINAPIRVLDWLRALFNPKWHEFILNARPVGDVDGLTLAEAFDDAWINFTHFIRAGDSAVVDMKYLSACIVRGMVFQCAPTFPVDVVAGIHHGYGNPLEERNTSPLLARAKNRLIPLPELMDPTIAGITDLPVLSILHEFGAHHGPNVNIPEMPSIVVRSGNQGIHRNHYQIVAHGTQNAIYAVIPPKTEHMYKTILAADGLAEN
;
A
#
# COMPACT_ATOMS: atom_id res chain seq x y z
N MET A 1 -39.24 1.14 -6.34
CA MET A 1 -38.43 1.49 -7.53
C MET A 1 -37.39 2.50 -7.07
N HIS A 2 -36.27 2.01 -6.53
CA HIS A 2 -35.20 2.85 -6.00
C HIS A 2 -34.51 3.55 -7.17
N LYS A 3 -34.24 4.85 -7.02
CA LYS A 3 -33.43 5.64 -7.94
C LYS A 3 -32.05 4.99 -8.06
N LEU A 4 -31.84 4.25 -9.13
CA LEU A 4 -30.52 4.11 -9.71
C LEU A 4 -30.18 5.48 -10.33
N ASP A 5 -28.93 5.89 -10.15
CA ASP A 5 -28.27 7.03 -10.78
C ASP A 5 -28.45 8.41 -10.13
N GLU A 6 -27.71 8.64 -9.04
CA GLU A 6 -26.84 9.82 -9.00
C GLU A 6 -25.38 9.36 -9.23
N PRO A 7 -24.73 9.75 -10.35
CA PRO A 7 -23.36 9.34 -10.69
C PRO A 7 -22.27 9.89 -9.74
N ASN A 8 -22.67 10.41 -8.57
CA ASN A 8 -21.80 11.11 -7.62
C ASN A 8 -22.18 10.80 -6.15
N ASP A 9 -22.74 9.63 -5.88
CA ASP A 9 -22.97 9.18 -4.51
C ASP A 9 -21.61 8.96 -3.80
N SER A 10 -21.30 9.85 -2.86
CA SER A 10 -20.05 9.81 -2.11
C SER A 10 -19.93 8.54 -1.26
N HIS A 11 -21.03 7.91 -0.84
CA HIS A 11 -20.97 6.62 -0.15
C HIS A 11 -20.61 5.48 -1.10
N ALA A 12 -21.13 5.48 -2.34
CA ALA A 12 -20.76 4.50 -3.35
C ALA A 12 -19.28 4.59 -3.70
N GLN A 13 -18.75 5.80 -3.88
CA GLN A 13 -17.33 6.01 -4.13
C GLN A 13 -16.47 5.64 -2.91
N LEU A 14 -16.89 5.98 -1.70
CA LEU A 14 -16.21 5.57 -0.46
C LEU A 14 -16.19 4.04 -0.31
N ALA A 15 -17.29 3.36 -0.62
CA ALA A 15 -17.37 1.89 -0.59
C ALA A 15 -16.45 1.26 -1.64
N ALA A 16 -16.45 1.78 -2.88
CA ALA A 16 -15.54 1.32 -3.92
C ALA A 16 -14.08 1.50 -3.49
N LEU A 17 -13.73 2.64 -2.87
CA LEU A 17 -12.39 2.85 -2.34
C LEU A 17 -12.09 1.87 -1.18
N ALA A 18 -13.06 1.66 -0.27
CA ALA A 18 -12.94 0.72 0.84
C ALA A 18 -12.65 -0.71 0.36
N ILE A 19 -13.18 -1.13 -0.79
CA ILE A 19 -12.88 -2.43 -1.40
C ILE A 19 -11.41 -2.50 -1.86
N ARG A 20 -10.88 -1.43 -2.45
CA ARG A 20 -9.50 -1.38 -2.95
C ARG A 20 -8.47 -1.34 -1.82
N ILE A 21 -8.66 -0.49 -0.81
CA ILE A 21 -7.63 -0.23 0.20
C ILE A 21 -7.95 -0.81 1.57
N ASN A 22 -9.04 -1.58 1.73
CA ASN A 22 -9.47 -2.18 3.00
C ASN A 22 -9.70 -1.15 4.12
N LEU A 23 -10.69 -0.27 3.95
CA LEU A 23 -11.02 0.73 4.97
C LEU A 23 -11.81 0.11 6.14
N ASP A 24 -11.33 0.42 7.35
CA ASP A 24 -12.02 0.15 8.61
C ASP A 24 -12.59 1.44 9.18
N PHE A 25 -13.84 1.37 9.65
CA PHE A 25 -14.53 2.49 10.26
C PHE A 25 -14.31 2.50 11.77
N ASP A 26 -14.20 3.69 12.34
CA ASP A 26 -13.97 3.89 13.78
C ASP A 26 -15.20 3.45 14.59
N THR A 27 -15.13 2.27 15.20
CA THR A 27 -16.25 1.72 15.97
C THR A 27 -16.57 2.50 17.24
N GLU A 28 -15.72 3.43 17.68
CA GLU A 28 -15.98 4.27 18.86
C GLU A 28 -16.86 5.48 18.54
N ARG A 29 -17.04 5.82 17.26
CA ARG A 29 -17.77 7.01 16.83
C ARG A 29 -19.11 6.64 16.20
N GLN A 30 -20.18 7.19 16.74
CA GLN A 30 -21.53 6.96 16.20
C GLN A 30 -21.65 7.32 14.72
N ILE A 31 -21.05 8.44 14.28
CA ILE A 31 -21.11 8.86 12.88
C ILE A 31 -20.41 7.87 11.92
N ALA A 32 -19.35 7.22 12.39
CA ALA A 32 -18.66 6.18 11.64
C ALA A 32 -19.49 4.89 11.59
N GLN A 33 -20.12 4.50 12.70
CA GLN A 33 -21.05 3.35 12.74
C GLN A 33 -22.25 3.54 11.81
N GLU A 34 -22.85 4.74 11.77
CA GLU A 34 -23.96 5.06 10.87
C GLU A 34 -23.53 5.00 9.40
N THR A 35 -22.34 5.51 9.10
CA THR A 35 -21.77 5.44 7.74
C THR A 35 -21.49 3.99 7.34
N ASP A 36 -20.89 3.21 8.24
CA ASP A 36 -20.61 1.79 8.06
C ASP A 36 -21.89 0.98 7.78
N GLY A 37 -22.95 1.24 8.56
CA GLY A 37 -24.27 0.64 8.37
C GLY A 37 -24.87 0.94 6.98
N LYS A 38 -24.72 2.17 6.47
CA LYS A 38 -25.17 2.53 5.11
C LYS A 38 -24.40 1.76 4.04
N LEU A 39 -23.10 1.55 4.23
CA LEU A 39 -22.31 0.77 3.28
C LEU A 39 -22.72 -0.70 3.25
N VAL A 40 -23.14 -1.24 4.41
CA VAL A 40 -23.73 -2.59 4.49
C VAL A 40 -25.08 -2.65 3.78
N GLU A 41 -25.94 -1.67 4.02
CA GLU A 41 -27.29 -1.64 3.45
C GLU A 41 -27.30 -1.51 1.92
N SER A 42 -26.40 -0.68 1.36
CA SER A 42 -26.50 -0.24 -0.03
C SER A 42 -25.26 -0.45 -0.90
N HIS A 43 -24.10 -0.82 -0.35
CA HIS A 43 -22.81 -0.79 -1.07
C HIS A 43 -21.92 -2.02 -0.87
N LEU A 44 -22.51 -3.21 -0.74
CA LEU A 44 -21.82 -4.51 -0.72
C LEU A 44 -20.78 -4.69 0.40
N ARG A 45 -20.81 -3.86 1.44
CA ARG A 45 -20.00 -4.09 2.63
C ARG A 45 -20.57 -5.27 3.41
N VAL A 46 -19.70 -6.16 3.87
CA VAL A 46 -20.10 -7.44 4.47
C VAL A 46 -20.06 -7.33 5.98
N VAL A 47 -21.07 -7.90 6.66
CA VAL A 47 -21.06 -8.09 8.12
C VAL A 47 -20.31 -9.38 8.44
N PHE A 48 -19.22 -9.29 9.19
CA PHE A 48 -18.46 -10.44 9.67
C PHE A 48 -18.97 -10.96 11.01
N ALA A 49 -19.33 -10.06 11.93
CA ALA A 49 -19.83 -10.43 13.24
C ALA A 49 -20.70 -9.35 13.86
N VAL A 50 -21.65 -9.77 14.69
CA VAL A 50 -22.43 -8.90 15.57
C VAL A 50 -22.05 -9.26 17.01
N PRO A 51 -21.19 -8.46 17.69
CA PRO A 51 -20.84 -8.67 19.09
C PRO A 51 -22.06 -8.69 20.00
N ALA A 52 -22.02 -9.50 21.07
CA ALA A 52 -23.14 -9.71 21.99
C ALA A 52 -23.65 -8.41 22.67
N HIS A 53 -22.78 -7.40 22.85
CA HIS A 53 -23.17 -6.12 23.42
C HIS A 53 -23.99 -5.24 22.47
N GLY A 54 -24.09 -5.58 21.18
CA GLY A 54 -24.91 -4.88 20.18
C GLY A 54 -24.47 -3.45 19.81
N LYS A 55 -23.51 -2.87 20.53
CA LYS A 55 -23.05 -1.47 20.34
C LYS A 55 -22.52 -1.13 18.95
N PHE A 56 -21.96 -2.09 18.22
CA PHE A 56 -21.47 -1.90 16.85
C PHE A 56 -21.48 -3.24 16.12
N ILE A 57 -21.42 -3.21 14.79
CA ILE A 57 -21.23 -4.39 13.95
C ILE A 57 -19.80 -4.43 13.45
N ARG A 58 -19.22 -5.63 13.31
CA ARG A 58 -17.93 -5.82 12.65
C ARG A 58 -18.18 -6.09 11.18
N THR A 59 -17.64 -5.22 10.34
CA THR A 59 -17.86 -5.21 8.90
C THR A 59 -16.52 -5.20 8.17
N GLY A 60 -16.54 -5.46 6.87
CA GLY A 60 -15.39 -5.25 6.02
C GLY A 60 -15.71 -5.38 4.55
N SER A 61 -14.69 -5.14 3.74
CA SER A 61 -14.81 -5.22 2.29
C SER A 61 -14.69 -6.67 1.81
N PRO A 62 -15.50 -7.10 0.83
CA PRO A 62 -15.32 -8.40 0.20
C PRO A 62 -14.00 -8.45 -0.58
N SER A 63 -13.29 -9.56 -0.47
CA SER A 63 -12.00 -9.79 -1.12
C SER A 63 -12.16 -10.53 -2.46
N GLU A 64 -13.11 -10.05 -3.26
CA GLU A 64 -13.51 -10.67 -4.52
C GLU A 64 -12.93 -9.91 -5.72
N PRO A 65 -12.04 -10.52 -6.54
CA PRO A 65 -11.37 -9.82 -7.63
C PRO A 65 -12.32 -9.12 -8.62
N LEU A 66 -13.50 -9.70 -8.86
CA LEU A 66 -14.51 -9.10 -9.74
C LEU A 66 -15.07 -7.80 -9.15
N LEU A 67 -15.36 -7.77 -7.85
CA LEU A 67 -15.85 -6.56 -7.17
C LEU A 67 -14.75 -5.50 -7.09
N VAL A 68 -13.50 -5.91 -6.89
CA VAL A 68 -12.33 -5.03 -6.88
C VAL A 68 -12.15 -4.35 -8.24
N GLU A 69 -12.30 -5.09 -9.34
CA GLU A 69 -12.24 -4.53 -10.70
C GLU A 69 -13.43 -3.60 -10.98
N ALA A 70 -14.64 -3.98 -10.58
CA ALA A 70 -15.81 -3.10 -10.69
C ALA A 70 -15.61 -1.80 -9.89
N ALA A 71 -15.04 -1.88 -8.68
CA ALA A 71 -14.70 -0.73 -7.86
C ALA A 71 -13.63 0.15 -8.52
N ARG A 72 -12.62 -0.44 -9.16
CA ARG A 72 -11.63 0.31 -9.96
C ARG A 72 -12.31 1.10 -11.08
N GLN A 73 -13.13 0.44 -11.88
CA GLN A 73 -13.83 1.08 -13.00
C GLN A 73 -14.80 2.17 -12.51
N HIS A 74 -15.48 1.94 -11.38
CA HIS A 74 -16.36 2.92 -10.76
C HIS A 74 -15.62 4.15 -10.22
N LEU A 75 -14.40 3.98 -9.70
CA LEU A 75 -13.57 5.11 -9.25
C LEU A 75 -12.89 5.84 -10.40
N ASP A 76 -12.77 5.20 -11.56
CA ASP A 76 -12.13 5.71 -12.77
C ASP A 76 -13.16 5.92 -13.89
N VAL A 77 -14.27 6.61 -13.56
CA VAL A 77 -15.50 6.79 -14.37
C VAL A 77 -15.25 7.22 -15.83
N LYS A 78 -14.07 7.75 -16.17
CA LYS A 78 -13.73 8.23 -17.51
C LYS A 78 -12.44 7.66 -18.11
N GLN A 79 -11.85 6.61 -17.52
CA GLN A 79 -10.56 6.05 -17.97
C GLN A 79 -9.46 7.14 -18.07
N SER A 80 -9.55 8.19 -17.24
CA SER A 80 -8.70 9.37 -17.25
C SER A 80 -7.74 9.38 -16.06
N ASN A 81 -7.63 8.25 -15.33
CA ASN A 81 -6.92 8.14 -14.06
C ASN A 81 -7.44 9.16 -13.04
N GLU A 82 -8.78 9.33 -12.97
CA GLU A 82 -9.45 10.31 -12.09
C GLU A 82 -9.34 9.92 -10.61
N ILE A 83 -9.05 8.65 -10.33
CA ILE A 83 -8.86 8.12 -8.97
C ILE A 83 -7.77 8.87 -8.17
N GLN A 84 -6.74 9.42 -8.83
CA GLN A 84 -5.71 10.24 -8.17
C GLN A 84 -6.25 11.56 -7.60
N PHE A 85 -7.45 12.00 -8.02
CA PHE A 85 -8.17 13.15 -7.47
C PHE A 85 -9.29 12.70 -6.52
N THR A 86 -10.04 11.67 -6.92
CA THR A 86 -11.19 11.17 -6.16
C THR A 86 -10.76 10.54 -4.83
N ALA A 87 -9.74 9.68 -4.82
CA ALA A 87 -9.29 8.99 -3.61
C ALA A 87 -8.82 9.95 -2.49
N PRO A 88 -7.90 10.91 -2.73
CA PRO A 88 -7.49 11.82 -1.66
C PRO A 88 -8.64 12.73 -1.18
N THR A 89 -9.57 13.10 -2.07
CA THR A 89 -10.76 13.88 -1.69
C THR A 89 -11.64 13.10 -0.71
N LEU A 90 -11.99 11.85 -1.05
CA LEU A 90 -12.81 10.98 -0.20
C LEU A 90 -12.15 10.70 1.14
N LEU A 91 -10.84 10.42 1.16
CA LEU A 91 -10.11 10.13 2.39
C LEU A 91 -9.97 11.36 3.27
N SER A 92 -9.65 12.52 2.69
CA SER A 92 -9.58 13.78 3.43
C SER A 92 -10.91 14.11 4.10
N ASP A 93 -12.02 13.94 3.39
CA ASP A 93 -13.37 14.11 3.91
C ASP A 93 -13.69 13.08 5.01
N ALA A 94 -13.40 11.80 4.77
CA ALA A 94 -13.64 10.72 5.74
C ALA A 94 -12.88 10.91 7.07
N PHE A 95 -11.61 11.32 7.00
CA PHE A 95 -10.83 11.65 8.20
C PHE A 95 -11.36 12.91 8.91
N SER A 96 -11.79 13.93 8.16
CA SER A 96 -12.31 15.18 8.72
C SER A 96 -13.63 14.97 9.44
N LYS A 97 -14.52 14.14 8.88
CA LYS A 97 -15.79 13.75 9.48
C LYS A 97 -15.66 12.71 10.60
N GLY A 98 -14.47 12.13 10.76
CA GLY A 98 -14.19 11.15 11.81
C GLY A 98 -14.78 9.76 11.52
N TYR A 99 -14.86 9.37 10.25
CA TYR A 99 -15.26 8.02 9.86
C TYR A 99 -14.17 6.99 10.13
N LEU A 100 -12.91 7.41 10.01
CA LEU A 100 -11.72 6.55 10.11
C LEU A 100 -10.93 6.89 11.36
N ALA A 101 -10.32 5.86 11.96
CA ALA A 101 -9.48 6.02 13.14
C ALA A 101 -8.22 6.84 12.81
N ARG A 102 -7.86 7.80 13.68
CA ARG A 102 -6.71 8.70 13.44
C ARG A 102 -5.36 7.98 13.46
N GLY A 103 -5.27 6.84 14.15
CA GLY A 103 -4.05 6.03 14.21
C GLY A 103 -3.63 5.50 12.84
N ASP A 104 -4.60 5.26 11.95
CA ASP A 104 -4.37 4.53 10.69
C ASP A 104 -4.08 5.45 9.49
N ARG A 105 -3.76 6.72 9.73
CA ARG A 105 -3.59 7.74 8.67
C ARG A 105 -2.43 7.39 7.73
N GLY A 106 -1.31 6.97 8.29
CA GLY A 106 -0.12 6.61 7.52
C GLY A 106 -0.35 5.36 6.68
N GLU A 107 -0.87 4.30 7.30
CA GLU A 107 -1.14 3.02 6.66
C GLU A 107 -2.22 3.14 5.58
N THR A 108 -3.25 3.96 5.81
CA THR A 108 -4.27 4.26 4.79
C THR A 108 -3.69 4.99 3.59
N LEU A 109 -2.81 5.96 3.83
CA LEU A 109 -2.12 6.66 2.75
C LEU A 109 -1.21 5.73 1.95
N LEU A 110 -0.40 4.91 2.64
CA LEU A 110 0.49 3.94 2.01
C LEU A 110 -0.27 3.03 1.03
N ARG A 111 -1.38 2.43 1.49
CA ARG A 111 -2.23 1.57 0.65
C ARG A 111 -2.80 2.31 -0.56
N THR A 112 -3.19 3.56 -0.37
CA THR A 112 -3.69 4.42 -1.44
C THR A 112 -2.62 4.66 -2.51
N LEU A 113 -1.39 5.02 -2.12
CA LEU A 113 -0.29 5.26 -3.06
C LEU A 113 0.05 4.00 -3.88
N PHE A 114 0.01 2.83 -3.24
CA PHE A 114 0.26 1.54 -3.91
C PHE A 114 -0.77 1.28 -5.01
N ILE A 115 -2.06 1.44 -4.69
CA ILE A 115 -3.16 1.26 -5.66
C ILE A 115 -3.08 2.28 -6.80
N LEU A 116 -2.84 3.55 -6.49
CA LEU A 116 -2.71 4.60 -7.52
C LEU A 116 -1.55 4.32 -8.47
N ALA A 117 -0.40 3.89 -7.95
CA ALA A 117 0.77 3.57 -8.77
C ALA A 117 0.51 2.38 -9.68
N ARG A 118 -0.14 1.34 -9.15
CA ARG A 118 -0.54 0.16 -9.92
C ARG A 118 -1.53 0.52 -11.03
N ASP A 119 -2.57 1.29 -10.70
CA ASP A 119 -3.57 1.69 -11.69
C ASP A 119 -2.96 2.61 -12.77
N ALA A 120 -2.01 3.48 -12.43
CA ALA A 120 -1.29 4.30 -13.40
C ALA A 120 -0.45 3.49 -14.41
N VAL A 121 0.02 2.29 -14.04
CA VAL A 121 0.67 1.36 -14.98
C VAL A 121 -0.38 0.66 -15.84
N VAL A 122 -1.43 0.12 -15.22
CA VAL A 122 -2.49 -0.64 -15.91
C VAL A 122 -3.25 0.23 -16.93
N CYS A 123 -3.49 1.51 -16.64
CA CYS A 123 -4.17 2.43 -17.57
C CYS A 123 -3.39 2.66 -18.87
N LYS A 124 -2.09 2.31 -18.92
CA LYS A 124 -1.26 2.43 -20.13
C LYS A 124 -1.24 1.13 -20.96
N MET A 125 -1.84 0.06 -20.46
CA MET A 125 -1.90 -1.22 -21.15
C MET A 125 -3.06 -1.22 -22.15
N GLU A 126 -2.84 -1.85 -23.30
CA GLU A 126 -3.92 -2.14 -24.24
C GLU A 126 -4.72 -3.33 -23.72
N ASN A 127 -6.03 -3.14 -23.48
CA ASN A 127 -6.97 -4.20 -23.05
C ASN A 127 -6.44 -5.08 -21.89
N PRO A 128 -6.09 -4.50 -20.73
CA PRO A 128 -5.52 -5.26 -19.63
C PRO A 128 -6.51 -6.33 -19.13
N PRO A 129 -6.04 -7.55 -18.80
CA PRO A 129 -6.89 -8.54 -18.17
C PRO A 129 -7.37 -8.07 -16.79
N ILE A 130 -8.49 -8.61 -16.34
CA ILE A 130 -8.94 -8.46 -14.95
C ILE A 130 -7.82 -8.99 -14.06
N ASN A 131 -7.30 -8.15 -13.15
CA ASN A 131 -6.16 -8.47 -12.28
C ASN A 131 -4.82 -8.63 -13.04
N ALA A 132 -4.53 -7.74 -14.00
CA ALA A 132 -3.26 -7.72 -14.74
C ALA A 132 -2.03 -7.60 -13.81
N PRO A 133 -1.04 -8.51 -13.92
CA PRO A 133 0.25 -8.35 -13.28
C PRO A 133 1.06 -7.23 -13.96
N ILE A 134 1.89 -6.55 -13.18
CA ILE A 134 2.75 -5.47 -13.66
C ILE A 134 4.20 -5.72 -13.22
N ARG A 135 5.17 -5.19 -13.97
CA ARG A 135 6.59 -5.30 -13.58
C ARG A 135 6.86 -4.42 -12.36
N VAL A 136 7.71 -4.92 -11.45
CA VAL A 136 8.13 -4.16 -10.25
C VAL A 136 8.72 -2.80 -10.64
N LEU A 137 9.57 -2.78 -11.67
CA LEU A 137 10.23 -1.56 -12.14
C LEU A 137 9.24 -0.52 -12.68
N ASP A 138 8.20 -0.96 -13.40
CA ASP A 138 7.18 -0.05 -13.93
C ASP A 138 6.30 0.53 -12.81
N TRP A 139 5.99 -0.30 -11.80
CA TRP A 139 5.30 0.16 -10.61
C TRP A 139 6.12 1.16 -9.79
N LEU A 140 7.41 0.92 -9.57
CA LEU A 140 8.29 1.86 -8.88
C LEU A 140 8.39 3.20 -9.64
N ARG A 141 8.48 3.15 -10.98
CA ARG A 141 8.46 4.36 -11.83
C ARG A 141 7.13 5.10 -11.77
N ALA A 142 6.02 4.37 -11.64
CA ALA A 142 4.72 5.00 -11.46
C ALA A 142 4.57 5.59 -10.05
N LEU A 143 5.09 4.93 -9.01
CA LEU A 143 5.00 5.38 -7.63
C LEU A 143 5.81 6.65 -7.38
N PHE A 144 7.09 6.64 -7.75
CA PHE A 144 8.03 7.72 -7.44
C PHE A 144 8.13 8.76 -8.54
N ASN A 145 8.40 10.01 -8.15
CA ASN A 145 8.64 11.11 -9.08
C ASN A 145 9.80 10.79 -10.04
N PRO A 146 9.71 11.13 -11.34
CA PRO A 146 10.77 10.86 -12.33
C PRO A 146 12.17 11.26 -11.93
N LYS A 147 12.33 12.33 -11.14
CA LYS A 147 13.65 12.78 -10.67
C LYS A 147 14.38 11.75 -9.80
N TRP A 148 13.67 10.79 -9.20
CA TRP A 148 14.25 9.75 -8.35
C TRP A 148 14.46 8.42 -9.07
N HIS A 149 14.00 8.27 -10.32
CA HIS A 149 14.02 6.97 -11.01
C HIS A 149 15.43 6.43 -11.16
N GLU A 150 16.37 7.23 -11.67
CA GLU A 150 17.76 6.79 -11.84
C GLU A 150 18.40 6.41 -10.51
N PHE A 151 18.20 7.22 -9.48
CA PHE A 151 18.73 6.96 -8.13
C PHE A 151 18.19 5.64 -7.54
N ILE A 152 16.88 5.40 -7.63
CA ILE A 152 16.24 4.18 -7.12
C ILE A 152 16.66 2.95 -7.93
N LEU A 153 16.67 3.05 -9.26
CA LEU A 153 16.96 1.92 -10.14
C LEU A 153 18.43 1.49 -10.06
N ASN A 154 19.35 2.41 -9.77
CA ASN A 154 20.76 2.12 -9.55
C ASN A 154 21.10 1.73 -8.10
N ALA A 155 20.12 1.71 -7.19
CA ALA A 155 20.34 1.28 -5.82
C ALA A 155 20.85 -0.16 -5.77
N ARG A 156 21.77 -0.45 -4.83
CA ARG A 156 22.32 -1.78 -4.59
C ARG A 156 21.80 -2.36 -3.27
N PRO A 157 21.92 -3.67 -3.02
CA PRO A 157 21.50 -4.25 -1.76
C PRO A 157 22.19 -3.59 -0.56
N VAL A 158 21.42 -3.42 0.51
CA VAL A 158 21.90 -2.80 1.75
C VAL A 158 23.11 -3.54 2.32
N GLY A 159 23.11 -4.88 2.22
CA GLY A 159 24.20 -5.74 2.69
C GLY A 159 25.28 -6.08 1.66
N ASP A 160 25.16 -5.62 0.42
CA ASP A 160 26.10 -5.96 -0.67
C ASP A 160 26.26 -4.79 -1.65
N VAL A 161 27.22 -3.90 -1.35
CA VAL A 161 27.48 -2.69 -2.14
C VAL A 161 28.05 -2.96 -3.53
N ASP A 162 28.53 -4.18 -3.79
CA ASP A 162 29.01 -4.62 -5.10
C ASP A 162 27.98 -5.53 -5.81
N GLY A 163 26.88 -5.86 -5.13
CA GLY A 163 25.76 -6.65 -5.66
C GLY A 163 25.03 -5.94 -6.79
N LEU A 164 24.14 -6.64 -7.50
CA LEU A 164 23.40 -6.10 -8.64
C LEU A 164 22.64 -4.80 -8.31
N THR A 165 22.41 -3.95 -9.30
CA THR A 165 21.48 -2.83 -9.14
C THR A 165 20.04 -3.32 -9.02
N LEU A 166 19.16 -2.50 -8.45
CA LEU A 166 17.73 -2.81 -8.34
C LEU A 166 17.12 -3.09 -9.71
N ALA A 167 17.51 -2.33 -10.74
CA ALA A 167 17.06 -2.56 -12.11
C ALA A 167 17.46 -3.95 -12.64
N GLU A 168 18.69 -4.40 -12.37
CA GLU A 168 19.17 -5.72 -12.79
C GLU A 168 18.54 -6.85 -11.98
N ALA A 169 18.44 -6.68 -10.66
CA ALA A 169 17.91 -7.70 -9.77
C ALA A 169 16.40 -7.95 -9.93
N PHE A 170 15.65 -6.92 -10.35
CA PHE A 170 14.20 -6.98 -10.55
C PHE A 170 13.79 -6.86 -12.03
N ASP A 171 14.70 -7.11 -12.98
CA ASP A 171 14.39 -7.00 -14.42
C ASP A 171 13.18 -7.89 -14.78
N ASP A 172 13.20 -9.17 -14.43
CA ASP A 172 12.07 -10.09 -14.66
C ASP A 172 11.22 -10.34 -13.40
N ALA A 173 10.97 -9.28 -12.62
CA ALA A 173 10.16 -9.34 -11.41
C ALA A 173 8.79 -8.69 -11.60
N TRP A 174 7.76 -9.37 -11.09
CA TRP A 174 6.36 -9.05 -11.31
C TRP A 174 5.60 -8.98 -9.99
N ILE A 175 4.67 -8.04 -9.90
CA ILE A 175 3.71 -7.93 -8.80
C ILE A 175 2.31 -8.04 -9.36
N ASN A 176 1.42 -8.62 -8.57
CA ASN A 176 0.00 -8.59 -8.86
C ASN A 176 -0.78 -8.28 -7.60
N PHE A 177 -1.16 -7.01 -7.46
CA PHE A 177 -2.13 -6.62 -6.48
C PHE A 177 -3.13 -5.63 -7.04
N THR A 178 -4.38 -5.79 -6.64
CA THR A 178 -5.50 -4.92 -6.96
C THR A 178 -6.17 -4.36 -5.73
N HIS A 179 -6.01 -5.04 -4.57
CA HIS A 179 -6.59 -4.62 -3.32
C HIS A 179 -5.82 -5.11 -2.09
N PHE A 180 -6.13 -4.51 -0.94
CA PHE A 180 -5.61 -4.89 0.36
C PHE A 180 -6.60 -5.77 1.12
N ILE A 181 -6.08 -6.62 2.00
CA ILE A 181 -6.83 -7.46 2.92
C ILE A 181 -6.18 -7.40 4.30
N ARG A 182 -6.96 -7.50 5.39
CA ARG A 182 -6.39 -7.60 6.73
C ARG A 182 -5.83 -9.02 6.95
N ALA A 183 -4.57 -9.11 7.36
CA ALA A 183 -3.99 -10.34 7.87
C ALA A 183 -4.71 -10.75 9.16
N GLY A 184 -5.23 -11.99 9.21
CA GLY A 184 -5.96 -12.49 10.39
C GLY A 184 -5.07 -12.69 11.61
N ASP A 185 -3.82 -13.10 11.38
CA ASP A 185 -2.76 -13.26 12.38
C ASP A 185 -1.38 -13.05 11.74
N SER A 186 -0.31 -13.15 12.52
CA SER A 186 1.06 -13.06 11.99
C SER A 186 1.48 -14.29 11.18
N ALA A 187 0.85 -15.45 11.40
CA ALA A 187 1.22 -16.70 10.74
C ALA A 187 0.78 -16.74 9.26
N VAL A 188 -0.17 -15.92 8.85
CA VAL A 188 -0.53 -15.76 7.42
C VAL A 188 0.44 -14.87 6.65
N VAL A 189 1.32 -14.13 7.33
CA VAL A 189 2.37 -13.31 6.69
C VAL A 189 3.62 -14.19 6.48
N ASP A 190 3.49 -15.14 5.57
CA ASP A 190 4.50 -16.16 5.27
C ASP A 190 4.65 -16.32 3.76
N MET A 191 5.89 -16.53 3.31
CA MET A 191 6.30 -16.75 1.92
C MET A 191 5.40 -17.77 1.20
N LYS A 192 4.98 -18.84 1.87
CA LYS A 192 4.10 -19.87 1.28
C LYS A 192 2.73 -19.35 0.84
N TYR A 193 2.26 -18.25 1.42
CA TYR A 193 0.97 -17.64 1.09
C TYR A 193 1.09 -16.47 0.11
N LEU A 194 2.30 -15.94 -0.12
CA LEU A 194 2.50 -14.80 -1.03
C LEU A 194 2.22 -15.16 -2.50
N SER A 195 2.53 -16.39 -2.92
CA SER A 195 2.17 -16.88 -4.26
C SER A 195 0.64 -16.89 -4.47
N ALA A 196 -0.12 -17.32 -3.46
CA ALA A 196 -1.58 -17.28 -3.49
C ALA A 196 -2.12 -15.84 -3.51
N CYS A 197 -1.44 -14.91 -2.83
CA CYS A 197 -1.80 -13.49 -2.87
C CYS A 197 -1.62 -12.90 -4.27
N ILE A 198 -0.53 -13.23 -4.96
CA ILE A 198 -0.28 -12.81 -6.36
C ILE A 198 -1.41 -13.30 -7.26
N VAL A 199 -1.83 -14.57 -7.16
CA VAL A 199 -2.94 -15.11 -7.97
C VAL A 199 -4.23 -14.32 -7.74
N ARG A 200 -4.51 -13.98 -6.48
CA ARG A 200 -5.75 -13.31 -6.08
C ARG A 200 -5.71 -11.79 -6.19
N GLY A 201 -4.55 -11.19 -6.50
CA GLY A 201 -4.39 -9.74 -6.53
C GLY A 201 -4.44 -9.10 -5.14
N MET A 202 -3.99 -9.80 -4.11
CA MET A 202 -4.13 -9.41 -2.70
C MET A 202 -2.82 -8.90 -2.13
N VAL A 203 -2.93 -7.95 -1.20
CA VAL A 203 -1.83 -7.50 -0.33
C VAL A 203 -2.27 -7.59 1.11
N PHE A 204 -1.42 -8.12 1.98
CA PHE A 204 -1.71 -8.13 3.40
C PHE A 204 -1.45 -6.75 4.01
N GLN A 205 -2.47 -6.19 4.64
CA GLN A 205 -2.36 -5.21 5.71
C GLN A 205 -2.12 -5.96 7.01
N CYS A 206 -0.99 -5.71 7.64
CA CYS A 206 -0.59 -6.35 8.89
C CYS A 206 -1.23 -5.69 10.11
N ALA A 207 -1.18 -6.38 11.25
CA ALA A 207 -1.63 -5.81 12.52
C ALA A 207 -0.69 -4.67 12.97
N PRO A 208 -1.16 -3.66 13.73
CA PRO A 208 -0.33 -2.53 14.17
C PRO A 208 0.92 -2.91 14.98
N THR A 209 0.91 -4.07 15.64
CA THR A 209 2.06 -4.59 16.41
C THR A 209 3.04 -5.38 15.56
N PHE A 210 2.73 -5.66 14.30
CA PHE A 210 3.59 -6.39 13.40
C PHE A 210 4.77 -5.51 12.95
N PRO A 211 5.94 -6.09 12.63
CA PRO A 211 7.13 -5.29 12.30
C PRO A 211 7.00 -4.41 11.05
N VAL A 212 6.07 -4.75 10.15
CA VAL A 212 5.74 -4.01 8.92
C VAL A 212 4.22 -3.83 8.83
N ASP A 213 3.78 -2.84 8.03
CA ASP A 213 2.35 -2.56 7.87
C ASP A 213 1.76 -3.29 6.67
N VAL A 214 2.59 -3.60 5.68
CA VAL A 214 2.18 -4.21 4.41
C VAL A 214 3.16 -5.29 3.96
N VAL A 215 2.61 -6.42 3.49
CA VAL A 215 3.36 -7.49 2.80
C VAL A 215 2.63 -7.93 1.53
N ALA A 216 3.35 -7.90 0.41
CA ALA A 216 2.91 -8.41 -0.89
C ALA A 216 3.92 -9.41 -1.45
N GLY A 217 3.50 -10.22 -2.42
CA GLY A 217 4.39 -11.11 -3.17
C GLY A 217 4.97 -10.45 -4.43
N ILE A 218 6.24 -10.70 -4.69
CA ILE A 218 6.95 -10.43 -5.94
C ILE A 218 7.28 -11.78 -6.57
N HIS A 219 6.83 -12.00 -7.80
CA HIS A 219 7.16 -13.19 -8.57
C HIS A 219 8.39 -12.93 -9.47
N HIS A 220 9.32 -13.88 -9.52
CA HIS A 220 10.54 -13.80 -10.32
C HIS A 220 10.52 -14.81 -11.47
N GLY A 221 10.76 -14.29 -12.67
CA GLY A 221 10.81 -15.06 -13.91
C GLY A 221 9.45 -15.23 -14.56
N TYR A 222 9.16 -14.48 -15.61
CA TYR A 222 7.90 -14.60 -16.33
C TYR A 222 7.74 -16.01 -16.93
N GLY A 223 6.64 -16.69 -16.57
CA GLY A 223 6.36 -18.06 -17.01
C GLY A 223 6.89 -19.15 -16.08
N ASN A 224 7.62 -18.80 -15.02
CA ASN A 224 7.92 -19.74 -13.96
C ASN A 224 6.64 -20.12 -13.17
N PRO A 225 6.60 -21.30 -12.53
CA PRO A 225 5.52 -21.64 -11.62
C PRO A 225 5.41 -20.64 -10.46
N LEU A 226 4.17 -20.27 -10.12
CA LEU A 226 3.85 -19.45 -8.93
C LEU A 226 4.01 -20.29 -7.66
N GLU A 227 5.25 -20.41 -7.20
CA GLU A 227 5.65 -21.17 -6.03
C GLU A 227 6.59 -20.35 -5.15
N GLU A 228 6.79 -20.80 -3.90
CA GLU A 228 7.62 -20.12 -2.89
C GLU A 228 9.04 -19.82 -3.41
N ARG A 229 9.69 -20.79 -4.07
CA ARG A 229 11.05 -20.64 -4.61
C ARG A 229 11.21 -19.55 -5.68
N ASN A 230 10.11 -19.12 -6.29
CA ASN A 230 10.07 -18.10 -7.34
C ASN A 230 9.34 -16.84 -6.85
N THR A 231 9.13 -16.71 -5.54
CA THR A 231 8.44 -15.59 -4.93
C THR A 231 9.37 -14.97 -3.89
N SER A 232 9.38 -13.64 -3.78
CA SER A 232 10.01 -12.89 -2.69
C SER A 232 9.03 -11.87 -2.12
N PRO A 233 9.27 -11.33 -0.91
CA PRO A 233 8.37 -10.35 -0.33
C PRO A 233 8.66 -8.92 -0.83
N LEU A 234 7.58 -8.16 -1.02
CA LEU A 234 7.55 -6.71 -0.95
C LEU A 234 7.07 -6.31 0.44
N LEU A 235 7.92 -5.63 1.20
CA LEU A 235 7.63 -5.14 2.54
C LEU A 235 7.40 -3.63 2.50
N ALA A 236 6.43 -3.12 3.24
CA ALA A 236 6.29 -1.67 3.37
C ALA A 236 5.81 -1.24 4.75
N ARG A 237 6.28 -0.04 5.14
CA ARG A 237 5.95 0.56 6.42
C ARG A 237 5.70 2.06 6.26
N ALA A 238 4.69 2.57 6.96
CA ALA A 238 4.36 3.97 7.07
C ALA A 238 4.74 4.50 8.45
N LYS A 239 5.37 5.66 8.48
CA LYS A 239 5.65 6.44 9.69
C LYS A 239 5.15 7.86 9.45
N ASN A 240 4.33 8.35 10.38
CA ASN A 240 3.83 9.71 10.37
C ASN A 240 4.45 10.50 11.54
N ARG A 241 5.76 10.73 11.46
CA ARG A 241 6.55 11.44 12.48
C ARG A 241 7.33 12.60 11.86
N LEU A 242 7.54 13.66 12.64
CA LEU A 242 8.25 14.86 12.20
C LEU A 242 9.74 14.63 12.01
N ILE A 243 10.33 13.85 12.92
CA ILE A 243 11.75 13.50 12.96
C ILE A 243 11.86 12.04 12.52
N PRO A 244 12.36 11.77 11.30
CA PRO A 244 12.64 10.42 10.85
C PRO A 244 13.70 9.76 11.74
N LEU A 245 13.59 8.44 11.94
CA LEU A 245 14.65 7.66 12.57
C LEU A 245 15.26 6.72 11.54
N PRO A 246 16.57 6.48 11.59
CA PRO A 246 17.19 5.41 10.82
C PRO A 246 16.52 4.08 11.16
N GLU A 247 15.92 3.43 10.18
CA GLU A 247 15.24 2.17 10.34
C GLU A 247 15.58 1.28 9.15
N LEU A 248 16.11 0.10 9.43
CA LEU A 248 16.36 -0.95 8.45
C LEU A 248 15.38 -2.08 8.74
N MET A 249 14.51 -2.37 7.76
CA MET A 249 13.54 -3.46 7.89
C MET A 249 14.26 -4.80 7.79
N ASP A 250 13.78 -5.76 8.59
CA ASP A 250 14.24 -7.14 8.53
C ASP A 250 13.64 -7.83 7.28
N PRO A 251 14.46 -8.21 6.28
CA PRO A 251 13.96 -8.82 5.05
C PRO A 251 13.40 -10.23 5.27
N THR A 252 13.64 -10.83 6.44
CA THR A 252 13.21 -12.20 6.77
C THR A 252 11.83 -12.28 7.41
N ILE A 253 11.14 -11.14 7.59
CA ILE A 253 9.82 -11.05 8.24
C ILE A 253 8.79 -12.02 7.64
N ALA A 254 8.79 -12.19 6.33
CA ALA A 254 7.89 -13.11 5.65
C ALA A 254 8.48 -14.52 5.44
N GLY A 255 9.77 -14.72 5.75
CA GLY A 255 10.53 -15.93 5.50
C GLY A 255 11.90 -15.63 4.88
N ILE A 256 12.77 -16.64 4.87
CA ILE A 256 14.13 -16.54 4.31
C ILE A 256 14.08 -16.91 2.82
N THR A 257 14.74 -16.13 1.97
CA THR A 257 14.84 -16.39 0.53
C THR A 257 16.19 -15.93 -0.02
N ASP A 258 16.69 -16.62 -1.04
CA ASP A 258 17.86 -16.21 -1.81
C ASP A 258 17.49 -15.20 -2.92
N LEU A 259 16.19 -14.96 -3.16
CA LEU A 259 15.72 -13.99 -4.15
C LEU A 259 15.86 -12.54 -3.63
N PRO A 260 15.93 -11.55 -4.54
CA PRO A 260 15.88 -10.14 -4.18
C PRO A 260 14.63 -9.78 -3.37
N VAL A 261 14.82 -9.14 -2.21
CA VAL A 261 13.75 -8.63 -1.33
C VAL A 261 13.66 -7.12 -1.50
N LEU A 262 12.45 -6.60 -1.70
CA LEU A 262 12.21 -5.15 -1.79
C LEU A 262 11.47 -4.68 -0.55
N SER A 263 11.94 -3.59 0.06
CA SER A 263 11.26 -2.94 1.15
C SER A 263 11.17 -1.42 0.94
N ILE A 264 10.05 -0.82 1.36
CA ILE A 264 9.82 0.62 1.25
C ILE A 264 9.35 1.20 2.59
N LEU A 265 10.15 2.09 3.17
CA LEU A 265 9.79 2.88 4.35
C LEU A 265 9.30 4.26 3.91
N HIS A 266 8.09 4.62 4.32
CA HIS A 266 7.48 5.91 4.05
C HIS A 266 7.48 6.78 5.31
N GLU A 267 8.34 7.80 5.36
CA GLU A 267 8.42 8.81 6.42
C GLU A 267 7.57 10.03 6.04
N PHE A 268 6.25 9.87 6.12
CA PHE A 268 5.29 10.83 5.59
C PHE A 268 5.29 12.19 6.30
N GLY A 269 5.57 12.20 7.61
CA GLY A 269 5.56 13.41 8.44
C GLY A 269 6.86 14.23 8.40
N ALA A 270 7.89 13.78 7.68
CA ALA A 270 9.23 14.35 7.74
C ALA A 270 9.30 15.82 7.28
N HIS A 271 9.92 16.68 8.09
CA HIS A 271 10.05 18.13 7.79
C HIS A 271 11.28 18.53 6.97
N HIS A 272 12.30 17.68 6.83
CA HIS A 272 13.59 18.03 6.19
C HIS A 272 13.55 18.11 4.65
N GLY A 273 12.38 18.42 4.10
CA GLY A 273 12.13 18.50 2.67
C GLY A 273 11.94 17.12 2.02
N PRO A 274 11.32 17.08 0.83
CA PRO A 274 11.07 15.85 0.09
C PRO A 274 12.39 15.21 -0.34
N ASN A 275 12.68 14.01 0.16
CA ASN A 275 13.89 13.25 -0.18
C ASN A 275 13.65 11.74 -0.30
N VAL A 276 14.40 11.05 -1.16
CA VAL A 276 14.44 9.58 -1.22
C VAL A 276 15.88 9.13 -0.95
N ASN A 277 16.04 8.17 -0.04
CA ASN A 277 17.32 7.63 0.38
C ASN A 277 17.36 6.11 0.24
N ILE A 278 18.56 5.57 0.05
CA ILE A 278 18.86 4.14 0.18
C ILE A 278 19.70 4.01 1.46
N PRO A 279 19.27 3.22 2.46
CA PRO A 279 20.01 3.11 3.70
C PRO A 279 21.29 2.32 3.48
N GLU A 280 22.38 2.76 4.10
CA GLU A 280 23.61 2.00 4.20
C GLU A 280 23.55 1.08 5.42
N MET A 281 24.20 -0.09 5.35
CA MET A 281 24.40 -0.94 6.54
C MET A 281 25.12 -0.13 7.63
N PRO A 282 24.63 -0.15 8.89
CA PRO A 282 25.36 0.47 9.98
C PRO A 282 26.76 -0.16 10.10
N SER A 283 27.82 0.65 10.16
CA SER A 283 29.21 0.17 10.24
C SER A 283 29.53 -0.62 11.53
N ILE A 284 28.61 -0.65 12.50
CA ILE A 284 28.76 -1.38 13.75
C ILE A 284 28.40 -2.85 13.52
N VAL A 285 29.43 -3.59 13.11
CA VAL A 285 29.48 -5.04 13.02
C VAL A 285 29.02 -5.67 14.34
N VAL A 286 27.81 -6.24 14.35
CA VAL A 286 27.44 -7.21 15.37
C VAL A 286 28.13 -8.52 14.98
N ARG A 287 29.08 -8.96 15.81
CA ARG A 287 29.62 -10.32 15.78
C ARG A 287 28.47 -11.32 15.98
N SER A 288 27.85 -11.78 14.90
CA SER A 288 27.17 -13.08 14.72
C SER A 288 26.12 -12.99 13.59
N GLY A 289 26.23 -13.87 12.60
CA GLY A 289 25.12 -14.38 11.76
C GLY A 289 24.35 -13.44 10.81
N ASN A 290 24.13 -12.17 11.15
CA ASN A 290 23.11 -11.31 10.52
C ASN A 290 23.61 -10.44 9.35
N GLN A 291 24.87 -10.51 8.94
CA GLN A 291 25.30 -9.78 7.72
C GLN A 291 24.72 -10.39 6.44
N GLY A 292 24.49 -11.72 6.44
CA GLY A 292 23.99 -12.43 5.26
C GLY A 292 22.55 -12.09 4.90
N ILE A 293 21.69 -11.76 5.88
CA ILE A 293 20.25 -11.57 5.62
C ILE A 293 19.96 -10.35 4.73
N HIS A 294 20.83 -9.34 4.74
CA HIS A 294 20.66 -8.13 3.91
C HIS A 294 21.38 -8.20 2.56
N ARG A 295 22.02 -9.33 2.23
CA ARG A 295 22.80 -9.48 1.00
C ARG A 295 21.98 -9.22 -0.27
N ASN A 296 20.72 -9.61 -0.26
CA ASN A 296 19.79 -9.42 -1.39
C ASN A 296 18.64 -8.45 -1.03
N HIS A 297 18.81 -7.63 0.00
CA HIS A 297 17.79 -6.71 0.50
C HIS A 297 17.94 -5.32 -0.08
N TYR A 298 16.94 -4.84 -0.82
CA TYR A 298 16.86 -3.49 -1.34
C TYR A 298 15.83 -2.72 -0.53
N GLN A 299 16.27 -1.65 0.13
CA GLN A 299 15.36 -0.78 0.88
C GLN A 299 15.35 0.63 0.30
N ILE A 300 14.15 1.18 0.09
CA ILE A 300 13.91 2.57 -0.28
C ILE A 300 13.30 3.30 0.91
N VAL A 301 13.84 4.45 1.29
CA VAL A 301 13.28 5.32 2.33
C VAL A 301 12.81 6.62 1.70
N ALA A 302 11.51 6.88 1.75
CA ALA A 302 10.89 8.06 1.14
C ALA A 302 10.40 9.03 2.22
N HIS A 303 10.93 10.25 2.20
CA HIS A 303 10.62 11.31 3.16
C HIS A 303 9.67 12.34 2.55
N GLY A 304 8.54 12.57 3.21
CA GLY A 304 7.51 13.51 2.77
C GLY A 304 6.40 12.84 1.94
N THR A 305 5.45 13.66 1.51
CA THR A 305 4.14 13.26 0.94
C THR A 305 3.75 14.09 -0.28
N GLN A 306 4.71 14.81 -0.85
CA GLN A 306 4.49 15.74 -1.95
C GLN A 306 4.65 15.05 -3.31
N ASN A 307 4.18 15.69 -4.39
CA ASN A 307 4.43 15.27 -5.77
C ASN A 307 5.92 15.13 -6.06
N ALA A 308 6.74 15.96 -5.41
CA ALA A 308 8.19 15.90 -5.48
C ALA A 308 8.78 14.53 -5.05
N ILE A 309 8.01 13.69 -4.35
CA ILE A 309 8.38 12.32 -3.98
C ILE A 309 7.59 11.31 -4.79
N TYR A 310 6.27 11.46 -4.85
CA TYR A 310 5.38 10.48 -5.48
C TYR A 310 4.76 11.05 -6.76
N ALA A 311 4.96 10.36 -7.88
CA ALA A 311 4.38 10.78 -9.16
C ALA A 311 2.85 10.68 -9.18
N VAL A 312 2.29 9.75 -8.40
CA VAL A 312 0.84 9.53 -8.24
C VAL A 312 0.11 10.59 -7.43
N ILE A 313 0.82 11.56 -6.86
CA ILE A 313 0.24 12.69 -6.15
C ILE A 313 0.24 13.89 -7.09
N PRO A 314 -0.89 14.28 -7.70
CA PRO A 314 -0.96 15.53 -8.44
C PRO A 314 -0.63 16.73 -7.56
N PRO A 315 0.09 17.75 -8.07
CA PRO A 315 0.35 18.98 -7.31
C PRO A 315 -0.92 19.65 -6.77
N LYS A 316 -2.04 19.55 -7.51
CA LYS A 316 -3.33 20.13 -7.14
C LYS A 316 -3.95 19.48 -5.89
N THR A 317 -3.58 18.24 -5.57
CA THR A 317 -4.17 17.46 -4.46
C THR A 317 -3.24 17.35 -3.26
N GLU A 318 -2.02 17.88 -3.30
CA GLU A 318 -1.05 17.76 -2.18
C GLU A 318 -1.63 18.19 -0.82
N HIS A 319 -2.45 19.25 -0.80
CA HIS A 319 -3.08 19.73 0.43
C HIS A 319 -4.00 18.68 1.07
N MET A 320 -4.69 17.86 0.27
CA MET A 320 -5.56 16.78 0.77
C MET A 320 -4.75 15.70 1.48
N TYR A 321 -3.57 15.36 0.95
CA TYR A 321 -2.66 14.40 1.57
C TYR A 321 -2.13 14.90 2.92
N LYS A 322 -1.84 16.21 3.04
CA LYS A 322 -1.52 16.83 4.33
C LYS A 322 -2.68 16.75 5.32
N THR A 323 -3.91 16.99 4.87
CA THR A 323 -5.11 16.84 5.69
C THR A 323 -5.33 15.39 6.15
N ILE A 324 -5.12 14.40 5.27
CA ILE A 324 -5.16 12.97 5.60
C ILE A 324 -4.16 12.62 6.70
N LEU A 325 -2.97 13.24 6.72
CA LEU A 325 -1.96 12.95 7.74
C LEU A 325 -2.08 13.80 9.01
N ALA A 326 -2.97 14.80 9.02
CA ALA A 326 -3.04 15.83 10.05
C ALA A 326 -1.67 16.51 10.27
N ALA A 327 -0.96 16.81 9.18
CA ALA A 327 0.40 17.35 9.24
C ALA A 327 0.50 18.66 10.06
N ASP A 328 -0.54 19.49 10.05
CA ASP A 328 -0.59 20.76 10.81
C ASP A 328 -0.83 20.56 12.33
N GLY A 329 -1.14 19.33 12.77
CA GLY A 329 -1.41 18.97 14.17
C GLY A 329 -0.34 18.08 14.81
N LEU A 330 0.72 17.74 14.07
CA LEU A 330 1.88 17.05 14.62
C LEU A 330 2.70 18.10 15.39
N ALA A 331 2.48 18.23 16.69
CA ALA A 331 3.35 19.03 17.56
C ALA A 331 4.65 18.27 17.83
N GLU A 332 5.77 18.99 17.88
CA GLU A 332 7.07 18.48 18.35
C GLU A 332 6.93 17.99 19.79
N ASN A 333 6.84 16.67 19.98
CA ASN A 333 7.04 16.01 21.27
C ASN A 333 8.41 15.35 21.27
#